data_AF-A0A2Z6R8I2-F1
#
_entry.id   AF-A0A2Z6R8I2-F1
#
_cell.length_a   1.000
_cell.length_b   1.000
_cell.length_c   1.000
_cell.angle_alpha   90.00
_cell.angle_beta   90.00
_cell.angle_gamma   90.00
#
_symmetry.space_group_name_H-M   'P 1'
#
loop_
_entity.id
_entity.type
_entity.pdbx_description
1 polymer ?
#
loop_
_entity_poly.entity_id
_entity_poly.type
_entity_poly.pdbx_seq_one_letter_code
_entity_poly.pdbx_strand_id
1 'polypeptide(L)'
;MELEFLTKNFANWTSGNEIIDNFIQERQSKYDEYYDVFEWVPYDKFIGIKEIGKSVATAIWEEGPLRYDNNEKVLIRSSYEKVTLRFLYDSGNITDEFINKVKSHLVKYKGDYGISQNPDTKDYILVFSKEEFESSYCKKCGDKYEYDREDYKGYGHYRDDDEYKWCKSCHINHLKNNFTNWASGNEKIDNFIQQRQLNIKTSFDLIFEWIPFNEFIEIREILKGGFSVAIWKEGPLRYKIIEKEWMRKSYKKVVLKYLSNLQNTTDEFLNETTVLYDSYGISQNPSTKEYILVVHHKYSKKYCEKCDKEYIKPDHNWCEPCQINYLKNKFINWTSGNEKIDDFIQKEQLKISNESSNVLEWIPYDEFIEIKEMGDNCLTTAIWKKGSLIYNTHEKKWIRASYKNVCLKYLYYFQSITDEFINKVKSYLTNEIYYGVSQNPDTKVYVLVFENDYFNKHCEKCGNKRENNYVWCKCYAEYLKNDFTNWTSGNEKLDSSIQKYQSKYDGDGEIFEWIPYDKFIDVKEVRKGDFAIARWTDGPLHYIMEYENKEKQHYEIEEQFKETQESRKENLLSIKNNKQPTHTHAVYSSRLLNPFTRNLSSNSIVEITDFTNNSTVDITDFTNFSE
;
A
#
# COMPACT_ATOMS: atom_id res chain seq x y z
N MET A 1 21.40 -59.22 -6.25
CA MET A 1 20.47 -60.38 -6.26
C MET A 1 19.15 -60.02 -6.96
N GLU A 2 18.62 -58.81 -6.78
CA GLU A 2 17.36 -58.35 -7.41
C GLU A 2 17.44 -58.13 -8.93
N LEU A 3 18.52 -57.51 -9.43
CA LEU A 3 18.68 -57.29 -10.87
C LEU A 3 18.72 -58.61 -11.65
N GLU A 4 19.45 -59.63 -11.19
CA GLU A 4 19.57 -60.95 -11.85
C GLU A 4 18.25 -61.73 -11.94
N PHE A 5 17.32 -61.54 -10.99
CA PHE A 5 15.98 -62.16 -11.05
C PHE A 5 15.13 -61.50 -12.13
N LEU A 6 15.16 -60.16 -12.21
CA LEU A 6 14.51 -59.43 -13.29
C LEU A 6 15.13 -59.82 -14.64
N THR A 7 16.46 -59.90 -14.75
CA THR A 7 17.16 -60.32 -15.99
C THR A 7 16.78 -61.72 -16.48
N LYS A 8 16.50 -62.65 -15.56
CA LYS A 8 16.06 -64.01 -15.92
C LYS A 8 14.59 -64.10 -16.32
N ASN A 9 13.73 -63.21 -15.83
CA ASN A 9 12.29 -63.23 -16.13
C ASN A 9 11.88 -62.31 -17.30
N PHE A 10 12.75 -61.40 -17.77
CA PHE A 10 12.48 -60.54 -18.93
C PHE A 10 12.05 -61.30 -20.20
N ALA A 11 12.51 -62.55 -20.36
CA ALA A 11 12.14 -63.38 -21.50
C ALA A 11 10.63 -63.70 -21.59
N ASN A 12 9.87 -63.55 -20.49
CA ASN A 12 8.45 -63.91 -20.43
C ASN A 12 7.49 -62.72 -20.62
N TRP A 13 7.98 -61.48 -20.72
CA TRP A 13 7.16 -60.26 -20.82
C TRP A 13 7.41 -59.51 -22.14
N THR A 14 7.34 -60.24 -23.25
CA THR A 14 7.46 -59.66 -24.60
C THR A 14 6.08 -59.32 -25.16
N SER A 15 6.00 -58.14 -25.77
CA SER A 15 4.86 -57.67 -26.55
C SER A 15 4.85 -58.24 -27.98
N GLY A 16 5.93 -58.92 -28.40
CA GLY A 16 6.18 -59.27 -29.80
C GLY A 16 6.63 -58.10 -30.67
N ASN A 17 6.85 -56.90 -30.09
CA ASN A 17 7.40 -55.74 -30.77
C ASN A 17 8.70 -55.27 -30.11
N GLU A 18 9.79 -55.29 -30.89
CA GLU A 18 11.13 -54.97 -30.38
C GLU A 18 11.24 -53.57 -29.77
N ILE A 19 10.56 -52.56 -30.32
CA ILE A 19 10.64 -51.18 -29.83
C ILE A 19 9.96 -51.07 -28.46
N ILE A 20 8.79 -51.68 -28.31
CA ILE A 20 8.05 -51.70 -27.03
C ILE A 20 8.79 -52.51 -25.99
N ASP A 21 9.34 -53.66 -26.38
CA ASP A 21 10.12 -54.52 -25.48
C ASP A 21 11.38 -53.80 -24.99
N ASN A 22 12.09 -53.10 -25.88
CA ASN A 22 13.23 -52.24 -25.51
C ASN A 22 12.81 -51.12 -24.55
N PHE A 23 11.64 -50.51 -24.75
CA PHE A 23 11.12 -49.49 -23.85
C PHE A 23 10.77 -50.05 -22.46
N ILE A 24 10.13 -51.21 -22.40
CA ILE A 24 9.83 -51.92 -21.14
C ILE A 24 11.14 -52.22 -20.39
N GLN A 25 12.14 -52.77 -21.10
CA GLN A 25 13.45 -53.05 -20.52
C GLN A 25 14.18 -51.79 -20.05
N GLU A 26 14.09 -50.68 -20.81
CA GLU A 26 14.63 -49.37 -20.39
C GLU A 26 14.04 -48.94 -19.05
N ARG A 27 12.72 -49.10 -18.86
CA ARG A 27 12.03 -48.76 -17.61
C ARG A 27 12.44 -49.69 -16.47
N GLN A 28 12.49 -50.99 -16.72
CA GLN A 28 12.89 -51.99 -15.73
C GLN A 28 14.36 -51.83 -15.29
N SER A 29 15.25 -51.39 -16.17
CA SER A 29 16.66 -51.11 -15.82
C SER A 29 16.82 -49.95 -14.82
N LYS A 30 15.80 -49.08 -14.74
CA LYS A 30 15.72 -47.93 -13.85
C LYS A 30 14.84 -48.21 -12.63
N TYR A 31 14.48 -49.46 -12.40
CA TYR A 31 13.67 -49.88 -11.27
C TYR A 31 14.36 -49.53 -9.94
N ASP A 32 13.54 -49.09 -8.98
CA ASP A 32 13.93 -48.80 -7.61
C ASP A 32 12.93 -49.52 -6.70
N GLU A 33 13.43 -50.08 -5.58
CA GLU A 33 12.73 -51.03 -4.70
C GLU A 33 11.42 -50.49 -4.12
N TYR A 34 11.21 -49.18 -4.18
CA TYR A 34 10.00 -48.48 -3.73
C TYR A 34 8.85 -48.48 -4.75
N TYR A 35 9.09 -48.89 -5.99
CA TYR A 35 8.11 -48.80 -7.09
C TYR A 35 7.64 -50.17 -7.59
N ASP A 36 6.57 -50.17 -8.36
CA ASP A 36 6.05 -51.36 -9.03
C ASP A 36 6.85 -51.61 -10.33
N VAL A 37 7.03 -52.87 -10.71
CA VAL A 37 7.76 -53.24 -11.92
C VAL A 37 6.91 -52.93 -13.15
N PHE A 38 7.41 -52.09 -14.05
CA PHE A 38 6.77 -51.81 -15.32
C PHE A 38 6.88 -53.02 -16.25
N GLU A 39 5.77 -53.55 -16.77
CA GLU A 39 5.78 -54.77 -17.58
C GLU A 39 4.80 -54.78 -18.76
N TRP A 40 4.92 -55.81 -19.60
CA TRP A 40 3.89 -56.13 -20.58
C TRP A 40 2.72 -56.82 -19.89
N VAL A 41 1.51 -56.33 -20.12
CA VAL A 41 0.28 -56.91 -19.56
C VAL A 41 -0.56 -57.52 -20.68
N PRO A 42 -0.76 -58.85 -20.71
CA PRO A 42 -1.65 -59.47 -21.69
C PRO A 42 -3.08 -58.95 -21.54
N TYR A 43 -3.70 -58.57 -22.66
CA TYR A 43 -5.01 -57.90 -22.64
C TYR A 43 -6.14 -58.77 -22.07
N ASP A 44 -6.05 -60.08 -22.26
CA ASP A 44 -7.00 -61.08 -21.75
C ASP A 44 -7.00 -61.20 -20.21
N LYS A 45 -6.05 -60.57 -19.52
CA LYS A 45 -5.96 -60.51 -18.05
C LYS A 45 -6.77 -59.37 -17.44
N PHE A 46 -7.42 -58.54 -18.26
CA PHE A 46 -8.32 -57.50 -17.79
C PHE A 46 -9.75 -57.99 -17.72
N ILE A 47 -10.35 -57.86 -16.53
CA ILE A 47 -11.74 -58.22 -16.26
C ILE A 47 -12.59 -56.95 -16.16
N GLY A 48 -13.71 -56.93 -16.88
CA GLY A 48 -14.73 -55.89 -16.72
C GLY A 48 -14.29 -54.49 -17.13
N ILE A 49 -13.60 -54.35 -18.26
CA ILE A 49 -13.18 -53.06 -18.82
C ILE A 49 -14.41 -52.15 -18.98
N LYS A 50 -14.37 -50.98 -18.34
CA LYS A 50 -15.44 -49.97 -18.37
C LYS A 50 -14.88 -48.60 -18.71
N GLU A 51 -15.32 -48.03 -19.83
CA GLU A 51 -14.95 -46.67 -20.24
C GLU A 51 -15.53 -45.62 -19.28
N ILE A 52 -14.70 -44.65 -18.88
CA ILE A 52 -15.06 -43.55 -17.97
C ILE A 52 -14.73 -42.17 -18.54
N GLY A 53 -14.00 -42.11 -19.65
CA GLY A 53 -13.63 -40.89 -20.34
C GLY A 53 -13.30 -41.18 -21.80
N LYS A 54 -12.93 -40.15 -22.57
CA LYS A 54 -12.71 -40.27 -24.02
C LYS A 54 -11.64 -41.30 -24.41
N SER A 55 -10.64 -41.51 -23.56
CA SER A 55 -9.50 -42.41 -23.80
C SER A 55 -9.11 -43.19 -22.54
N VAL A 56 -10.01 -43.24 -21.56
CA VAL A 56 -9.73 -43.78 -20.22
C VAL A 56 -10.81 -44.79 -19.84
N ALA A 57 -10.38 -45.96 -19.40
CA ALA A 57 -11.24 -46.99 -18.83
C ALA A 57 -10.72 -47.48 -17.48
N THR A 58 -11.55 -48.18 -16.73
CA THR A 58 -11.14 -48.91 -15.52
C THR A 58 -11.33 -50.40 -15.73
N ALA A 59 -10.46 -51.22 -15.16
CA ALA A 59 -10.56 -52.67 -15.19
C ALA A 59 -10.03 -53.30 -13.90
N ILE A 60 -10.26 -54.60 -13.73
CA ILE A 60 -9.56 -55.41 -12.73
C ILE A 60 -8.46 -56.18 -13.47
N TRP A 61 -7.22 -56.08 -13.02
CA TRP A 61 -6.12 -56.88 -13.54
C TRP A 61 -5.96 -58.13 -12.68
N GLU A 62 -6.23 -59.30 -13.28
CA GLU A 62 -6.28 -60.59 -12.56
C GLU A 62 -4.96 -60.92 -11.84
N GLU A 63 -3.83 -60.80 -12.54
CA GLU A 63 -2.51 -61.12 -12.00
C GLU A 63 -1.97 -60.00 -11.11
N GLY A 64 -2.35 -58.75 -11.43
CA GLY A 64 -1.96 -57.54 -10.71
C GLY A 64 -0.46 -57.21 -10.78
N PRO A 65 -0.04 -56.05 -10.25
CA PRO A 65 1.33 -55.57 -10.39
C PRO A 65 2.32 -56.39 -9.56
N LEU A 66 3.55 -56.50 -10.08
CA LEU A 66 4.69 -57.05 -9.34
C LEU A 66 5.37 -55.94 -8.55
N ARG A 67 5.55 -56.15 -7.24
CA ARG A 67 6.17 -55.19 -6.33
C ARG A 67 7.12 -55.87 -5.35
N TYR A 68 8.11 -55.13 -4.87
CA TYR A 68 9.03 -55.62 -3.85
C TYR A 68 8.42 -55.48 -2.45
N ASP A 69 8.40 -56.57 -1.70
CA ASP A 69 8.02 -56.56 -0.29
C ASP A 69 9.27 -56.36 0.57
N ASN A 70 9.38 -55.20 1.22
CA ASN A 70 10.53 -54.88 2.09
C ASN A 70 10.65 -55.78 3.32
N ASN A 71 9.53 -56.36 3.80
CA ASN A 71 9.54 -57.23 4.97
C ASN A 71 10.07 -58.62 4.60
N GLU A 72 9.58 -59.16 3.48
CA GLU A 72 9.94 -60.50 3.03
C GLU A 72 11.19 -60.51 2.11
N LYS A 73 11.62 -59.34 1.63
CA LYS A 73 12.72 -59.15 0.67
C LYS A 73 12.56 -59.97 -0.61
N VAL A 74 11.32 -60.11 -1.08
CA VAL A 74 10.94 -60.86 -2.28
C VAL A 74 9.96 -60.06 -3.13
N LEU A 75 9.87 -60.41 -4.41
CA LEU A 75 8.88 -59.86 -5.33
C LEU A 75 7.56 -60.61 -5.18
N ILE A 76 6.47 -59.88 -4.92
CA ILE A 76 5.12 -60.40 -4.76
C ILE A 76 4.16 -59.78 -5.77
N ARG A 77 3.11 -60.51 -6.16
CA ARG A 77 2.01 -59.99 -6.97
C ARG A 77 0.77 -59.74 -6.11
N SER A 78 0.09 -58.64 -6.39
CA SER A 78 -1.20 -58.32 -5.77
C SER A 78 -2.32 -58.64 -6.75
N SER A 79 -2.81 -59.89 -6.76
CA SER A 79 -3.85 -60.32 -7.69
C SER A 79 -5.15 -59.51 -7.55
N TYR A 80 -5.89 -59.38 -8.65
CA TYR A 80 -7.17 -58.66 -8.74
C TYR A 80 -7.08 -57.16 -8.41
N GLU A 81 -6.01 -56.51 -8.85
CA GLU A 81 -5.79 -55.08 -8.62
C GLU A 81 -6.70 -54.21 -9.51
N LYS A 82 -7.19 -53.09 -8.98
CA LYS A 82 -7.99 -52.13 -9.77
C LYS A 82 -7.05 -51.20 -10.53
N VAL A 83 -7.18 -51.21 -11.85
CA VAL A 83 -6.32 -50.44 -12.75
C VAL A 83 -7.10 -49.43 -13.56
N THR A 84 -6.43 -48.34 -13.93
CA THR A 84 -6.89 -47.41 -14.95
C THR A 84 -6.12 -47.66 -16.24
N LEU A 85 -6.86 -47.79 -17.33
CA LEU A 85 -6.36 -48.05 -18.68
C LEU A 85 -6.45 -46.76 -19.49
N ARG A 86 -5.34 -46.32 -20.09
CA ARG A 86 -5.31 -45.20 -21.03
C ARG A 86 -5.05 -45.72 -22.44
N PHE A 87 -6.02 -45.55 -23.33
CA PHE A 87 -5.92 -45.94 -24.73
C PHE A 87 -5.13 -44.89 -25.52
N LEU A 88 -4.17 -45.35 -26.31
CA LEU A 88 -3.39 -44.56 -27.23
C LEU A 88 -3.87 -44.85 -28.66
N TYR A 89 -4.98 -44.22 -29.05
CA TYR A 89 -5.55 -44.40 -30.39
C TYR A 89 -4.57 -44.03 -31.52
N ASP A 90 -4.79 -44.66 -32.67
CA ASP A 90 -4.01 -44.51 -33.90
C ASP A 90 -2.54 -44.93 -33.72
N SER A 91 -2.26 -45.89 -32.82
CA SER A 91 -0.90 -46.35 -32.52
C SER A 91 -0.37 -47.44 -33.45
N GLY A 92 -0.89 -47.53 -34.68
CA GLY A 92 -0.50 -48.57 -35.64
C GLY A 92 0.95 -48.47 -36.12
N ASN A 93 1.56 -47.28 -36.03
CA ASN A 93 2.96 -47.04 -36.39
C ASN A 93 3.78 -46.66 -35.15
N ILE A 94 4.63 -47.59 -34.70
CA ILE A 94 5.50 -47.38 -33.55
C ILE A 94 6.77 -46.68 -34.02
N THR A 95 6.89 -45.40 -33.67
CA THR A 95 8.02 -44.52 -34.00
C THR A 95 8.64 -43.98 -32.70
N ASP A 96 9.83 -43.35 -32.79
CA ASP A 96 10.42 -42.63 -31.66
C ASP A 96 9.48 -41.53 -31.11
N GLU A 97 8.69 -40.90 -32.00
CA GLU A 97 7.66 -39.94 -31.62
C GLU A 97 6.56 -40.58 -30.77
N PHE A 98 6.12 -41.80 -31.14
CA PHE A 98 5.17 -42.57 -30.34
C PHE A 98 5.74 -42.90 -28.95
N ILE A 99 7.01 -43.32 -28.87
CA ILE A 99 7.66 -43.59 -27.57
C ILE A 99 7.79 -42.33 -26.73
N ASN A 100 8.12 -41.19 -27.33
CA ASN A 100 8.14 -39.90 -26.62
C ASN A 100 6.73 -39.51 -26.11
N LYS A 101 5.69 -39.76 -26.91
CA LYS A 101 4.29 -39.62 -26.50
C LYS A 101 3.98 -40.53 -25.32
N VAL A 102 4.35 -41.81 -25.34
CA VAL A 102 4.19 -42.73 -24.19
C VAL A 102 4.89 -42.19 -22.96
N LYS A 103 6.17 -41.81 -23.06
CA LYS A 103 6.97 -41.25 -21.95
C LYS A 103 6.32 -40.02 -21.33
N SER A 104 5.68 -39.16 -22.13
CA SER A 104 4.99 -37.95 -21.64
C SER A 104 3.76 -38.23 -20.78
N HIS A 105 3.18 -39.43 -20.89
CA HIS A 105 1.99 -39.86 -20.14
C HIS A 105 2.30 -40.66 -18.87
N LEU A 106 3.56 -40.95 -18.60
CA LEU A 106 3.97 -41.70 -17.41
C LEU A 106 4.07 -40.79 -16.18
N VAL A 107 3.76 -41.33 -15.00
CA VAL A 107 3.87 -40.63 -13.72
C VAL A 107 5.34 -40.58 -13.29
N LYS A 108 5.75 -39.51 -12.61
CA LYS A 108 7.16 -39.31 -12.21
C LYS A 108 7.59 -40.24 -11.06
N TYR A 109 6.64 -40.71 -10.26
CA TYR A 109 6.90 -41.43 -9.01
C TYR A 109 6.39 -42.87 -9.10
N LYS A 110 5.12 -43.12 -8.77
CA LYS A 110 4.54 -44.46 -8.65
C LYS A 110 3.28 -44.61 -9.48
N GLY A 111 2.92 -45.87 -9.79
CA GLY A 111 1.63 -46.22 -10.36
C GLY A 111 1.62 -46.44 -11.86
N ASP A 112 2.76 -46.48 -12.53
CA ASP A 112 2.88 -46.95 -13.90
C ASP A 112 3.12 -48.46 -13.90
N TYR A 113 2.09 -49.27 -14.14
CA TYR A 113 2.21 -50.73 -14.07
C TYR A 113 2.72 -51.36 -15.36
N GLY A 114 2.41 -50.78 -16.51
CA GLY A 114 2.82 -51.41 -17.75
C GLY A 114 2.15 -50.88 -19.00
N ILE A 115 2.33 -51.66 -20.06
CA ILE A 115 1.70 -51.45 -21.35
C ILE A 115 1.04 -52.75 -21.82
N SER A 116 -0.09 -52.59 -22.50
CA SER A 116 -0.86 -53.66 -23.14
C SER A 116 -1.22 -53.24 -24.56
N GLN A 117 -1.83 -54.13 -25.33
CA GLN A 117 -2.37 -53.81 -26.65
C GLN A 117 -3.74 -54.47 -26.83
N ASN A 118 -4.70 -53.68 -27.31
CA ASN A 118 -5.99 -54.22 -27.70
C ASN A 118 -5.82 -55.16 -28.91
N PRO A 119 -6.21 -56.44 -28.82
CA PRO A 119 -6.04 -57.39 -29.91
C PRO A 119 -6.87 -57.04 -31.15
N ASP A 120 -7.99 -56.33 -30.99
CA ASP A 120 -8.93 -56.00 -32.07
C ASP A 120 -8.51 -54.72 -32.78
N THR A 121 -8.26 -53.65 -32.02
CA THR A 121 -7.94 -52.33 -32.60
C THR A 121 -6.46 -52.13 -32.88
N LYS A 122 -5.60 -52.97 -32.27
CA LYS A 122 -4.13 -52.81 -32.21
C LYS A 122 -3.65 -51.56 -31.49
N ASP A 123 -4.55 -50.84 -30.80
CA ASP A 123 -4.18 -49.69 -30.00
C ASP A 123 -3.42 -50.12 -28.73
N TYR A 124 -2.33 -49.42 -28.45
CA TYR A 124 -1.58 -49.60 -27.20
C TYR A 124 -2.31 -48.95 -26.03
N ILE A 125 -2.18 -49.57 -24.87
CA ILE A 125 -2.87 -49.19 -23.64
C ILE A 125 -1.83 -49.05 -22.54
N LEU A 126 -1.77 -47.89 -21.89
CA LEU A 126 -0.98 -47.74 -20.67
C LEU A 126 -1.82 -48.16 -19.46
N VAL A 127 -1.20 -48.92 -18.56
CA VAL A 127 -1.83 -49.50 -17.38
C VAL A 127 -1.31 -48.78 -16.14
N PHE A 128 -2.22 -48.20 -15.37
CA PHE A 128 -1.89 -47.43 -14.18
C PHE A 128 -2.58 -47.95 -12.92
N SER A 129 -1.98 -47.70 -11.76
CA SER A 129 -2.69 -47.70 -10.48
C SER A 129 -3.88 -46.76 -10.58
N LYS A 130 -5.04 -47.21 -10.11
CA LYS A 130 -6.23 -46.38 -10.09
C LYS A 130 -6.03 -45.11 -9.26
N GLU A 131 -5.47 -45.24 -8.06
CA GLU A 131 -5.29 -44.12 -7.13
C GLU A 131 -4.32 -43.06 -7.69
N GLU A 132 -3.16 -43.50 -8.17
CA GLU A 132 -2.13 -42.61 -8.72
C GLU A 132 -2.57 -41.97 -10.04
N PHE A 133 -3.34 -42.69 -10.86
CA PHE A 133 -3.90 -42.08 -12.07
C PHE A 133 -4.89 -40.98 -11.72
N GLU A 134 -5.80 -41.24 -10.77
CA GLU A 134 -6.85 -40.27 -10.39
C GLU A 134 -6.30 -39.05 -9.64
N SER A 135 -5.14 -39.18 -8.98
CA SER A 135 -4.43 -38.05 -8.38
C SER A 135 -3.89 -37.12 -9.46
N SER A 136 -3.27 -37.67 -10.52
CA SER A 136 -2.49 -36.91 -11.50
C SER A 136 -3.20 -36.58 -12.82
N TYR A 137 -4.21 -37.35 -13.22
CA TYR A 137 -4.85 -37.26 -14.54
C TYR A 137 -6.36 -37.06 -14.46
N CYS A 138 -6.89 -36.35 -15.46
CA CYS A 138 -8.30 -36.09 -15.58
C CYS A 138 -9.08 -37.33 -16.05
N LYS A 139 -10.06 -37.77 -15.25
CA LYS A 139 -10.95 -38.89 -15.60
C LYS A 139 -11.72 -38.68 -16.91
N LYS A 140 -12.03 -37.42 -17.25
CA LYS A 140 -12.85 -37.08 -18.43
C LYS A 140 -12.08 -37.21 -19.74
N CYS A 141 -10.84 -36.70 -19.81
CA CYS A 141 -10.06 -36.67 -21.05
C CYS A 141 -8.73 -37.41 -21.01
N GLY A 142 -8.28 -37.85 -19.83
CA GLY A 142 -7.00 -38.51 -19.61
C GLY A 142 -5.81 -37.56 -19.49
N ASP A 143 -5.96 -36.26 -19.75
CA ASP A 143 -4.84 -35.32 -19.68
C ASP A 143 -4.42 -35.02 -18.25
N LYS A 144 -3.14 -34.69 -18.07
CA LYS A 144 -2.58 -34.38 -16.76
C LYS A 144 -3.24 -33.14 -16.18
N TYR A 145 -3.49 -33.14 -14.88
CA TYR A 145 -3.91 -31.94 -14.19
C TYR A 145 -2.77 -30.92 -14.12
N GLU A 146 -3.14 -29.65 -14.20
CA GLU A 146 -2.28 -28.52 -13.88
C GLU A 146 -2.62 -27.97 -12.48
N TYR A 147 -1.65 -27.30 -11.87
CA TYR A 147 -1.77 -26.69 -10.54
C TYR A 147 -1.47 -25.21 -10.65
N ASP A 148 -2.39 -24.38 -10.16
CA ASP A 148 -2.19 -22.93 -10.11
C ASP A 148 -1.31 -22.59 -8.91
N ARG A 149 -0.01 -22.39 -9.16
CA ARG A 149 1.01 -22.17 -8.12
C ARG A 149 1.24 -20.71 -7.71
N GLU A 150 0.62 -19.75 -8.41
CA GLU A 150 1.12 -18.36 -8.38
C GLU A 150 0.68 -17.51 -7.18
N ASP A 151 -0.42 -17.83 -6.47
CA ASP A 151 -0.97 -16.91 -5.46
C ASP A 151 -0.54 -17.16 -4.00
N TYR A 152 0.16 -18.25 -3.68
CA TYR A 152 0.57 -18.57 -2.30
C TYR A 152 2.09 -18.65 -2.12
N LYS A 153 2.80 -17.56 -2.40
CA LYS A 153 4.22 -17.42 -2.01
C LYS A 153 4.44 -17.23 -0.49
N GLY A 154 3.39 -17.22 0.33
CA GLY A 154 3.45 -16.82 1.74
C GLY A 154 3.47 -17.92 2.79
N TYR A 155 3.08 -19.17 2.48
CA TYR A 155 3.02 -20.24 3.48
C TYR A 155 3.68 -21.50 2.94
N GLY A 156 4.87 -21.79 3.45
CA GLY A 156 5.59 -23.03 3.19
C GLY A 156 4.90 -24.21 3.87
N HIS A 157 3.84 -24.75 3.26
CA HIS A 157 3.40 -26.12 3.49
C HIS A 157 2.88 -26.68 2.16
N TYR A 158 3.79 -27.29 1.41
CA TYR A 158 3.46 -28.07 0.22
C TYR A 158 2.70 -29.33 0.64
N ARG A 159 1.39 -29.30 0.48
CA ARG A 159 0.67 -30.44 -0.08
C ARG A 159 0.02 -29.94 -1.35
N ASP A 160 0.24 -30.65 -2.44
CA ASP A 160 -0.57 -30.55 -3.64
C ASP A 160 -2.02 -30.89 -3.22
N ASP A 161 -2.76 -29.89 -2.74
CA ASP A 161 -4.13 -30.11 -2.29
C ASP A 161 -4.93 -30.45 -3.55
N ASP A 162 -5.49 -31.67 -3.59
CA ASP A 162 -6.31 -32.19 -4.70
C ASP A 162 -7.43 -31.21 -5.11
N GLU A 163 -7.79 -30.29 -4.21
CA GLU A 163 -8.75 -29.21 -4.40
C GLU A 163 -8.34 -28.22 -5.53
N TYR A 164 -7.05 -27.90 -5.68
CA TYR A 164 -6.56 -26.89 -6.62
C TYR A 164 -6.02 -27.44 -7.95
N LYS A 165 -6.28 -28.72 -8.25
CA LYS A 165 -5.95 -29.30 -9.55
C LYS A 165 -7.04 -29.00 -10.58
N TRP A 166 -6.65 -28.64 -11.81
CA TRP A 166 -7.59 -28.36 -12.90
C TRP A 166 -7.10 -28.94 -14.22
N CYS A 167 -8.02 -29.25 -15.13
CA CYS A 167 -7.68 -29.83 -16.41
C CYS A 167 -7.80 -28.79 -17.53
N LYS A 168 -6.65 -28.31 -18.01
CA LYS A 168 -6.56 -27.30 -19.07
C LYS A 168 -7.28 -27.72 -20.35
N SER A 169 -7.08 -28.95 -20.80
CA SER A 169 -7.76 -29.48 -21.98
C SER A 169 -9.28 -29.49 -21.82
N CYS A 170 -9.80 -29.88 -20.64
CA CYS A 170 -11.23 -29.83 -20.37
C CYS A 170 -11.78 -28.40 -20.39
N HIS A 171 -11.01 -27.42 -19.87
CA HIS A 171 -11.40 -26.00 -19.92
C HIS A 171 -11.42 -25.48 -21.35
N ILE A 172 -10.37 -25.72 -22.12
CA ILE A 172 -10.28 -25.35 -23.53
C ILE A 172 -11.43 -25.98 -24.32
N ASN A 173 -11.75 -27.26 -24.08
CA ASN A 173 -12.86 -27.92 -24.75
C ASN A 173 -14.22 -27.33 -24.35
N HIS A 174 -14.41 -26.98 -23.07
CA HIS A 174 -15.59 -26.27 -22.62
C HIS A 174 -15.74 -24.91 -23.34
N LEU A 175 -14.67 -24.14 -23.47
CA LEU A 175 -14.69 -22.87 -24.20
C LEU A 175 -15.02 -23.09 -25.69
N LYS A 176 -14.34 -24.03 -26.36
CA LYS A 176 -14.60 -24.38 -27.77
C LYS A 176 -16.06 -24.72 -28.03
N ASN A 177 -16.66 -25.53 -27.15
CA ASN A 177 -18.06 -25.93 -27.27
C ASN A 177 -19.05 -24.75 -27.12
N ASN A 178 -18.61 -23.64 -26.54
CA ASN A 178 -19.42 -22.45 -26.28
C ASN A 178 -19.08 -21.25 -27.17
N PHE A 179 -18.20 -21.39 -28.17
CA PHE A 179 -17.77 -20.28 -29.03
C PHE A 179 -18.93 -19.50 -29.68
N THR A 180 -20.02 -20.19 -30.03
CA THR A 180 -21.22 -19.57 -30.59
C THR A 180 -21.92 -18.60 -29.63
N ASN A 181 -21.72 -18.73 -28.32
CA ASN A 181 -22.30 -17.83 -27.32
C ASN A 181 -21.63 -16.45 -27.29
N TRP A 182 -20.41 -16.34 -27.84
CA TRP A 182 -19.64 -15.09 -27.89
C TRP A 182 -19.45 -14.58 -29.33
N ALA A 183 -20.33 -14.98 -30.25
CA ALA A 183 -20.28 -14.50 -31.63
C ALA A 183 -20.70 -13.02 -31.68
N SER A 184 -19.79 -12.17 -32.16
CA SER A 184 -20.04 -10.76 -32.41
C SER A 184 -20.70 -10.50 -33.77
N GLY A 185 -20.63 -11.47 -34.67
CA GLY A 185 -20.99 -11.30 -36.08
C GLY A 185 -19.88 -10.69 -36.93
N ASN A 186 -18.70 -10.40 -36.34
CA ASN A 186 -17.49 -10.00 -37.04
C ASN A 186 -16.42 -11.09 -36.86
N GLU A 187 -16.10 -11.79 -37.95
CA GLU A 187 -15.15 -12.91 -37.96
C GLU A 187 -13.77 -12.54 -37.38
N LYS A 188 -13.26 -11.32 -37.63
CA LYS A 188 -11.97 -10.89 -37.07
C LYS A 188 -12.02 -10.74 -35.56
N ILE A 189 -13.10 -10.17 -35.02
CA ILE A 189 -13.30 -10.03 -33.57
C ILE A 189 -13.50 -11.40 -32.93
N ASP A 190 -14.30 -12.26 -33.55
CA ASP A 190 -14.58 -13.60 -33.07
C ASP A 190 -13.29 -14.44 -33.01
N ASN A 191 -12.47 -14.37 -34.05
CA ASN A 191 -11.16 -15.01 -34.08
C ASN A 191 -10.25 -14.47 -32.97
N PHE A 192 -10.21 -13.15 -32.76
CA PHE A 192 -9.41 -12.55 -31.67
C PHE A 192 -9.86 -13.03 -30.28
N ILE A 193 -11.17 -13.07 -30.03
CA ILE A 193 -11.75 -13.56 -28.77
C ILE A 193 -11.37 -15.03 -28.56
N GLN A 194 -11.56 -15.87 -29.58
CA GLN A 194 -11.22 -17.29 -29.50
C GLN A 194 -9.72 -17.50 -29.23
N GLN A 195 -8.83 -16.75 -29.88
CA GLN A 195 -7.38 -16.85 -29.61
C GLN A 195 -7.04 -16.48 -28.16
N ARG A 196 -7.68 -15.44 -27.60
CA ARG A 196 -7.51 -15.05 -26.19
C ARG A 196 -8.02 -16.15 -25.26
N GLN A 197 -9.19 -16.74 -25.54
CA GLN A 197 -9.79 -17.82 -24.76
C GLN A 197 -8.98 -19.13 -24.82
N LEU A 198 -8.32 -19.44 -25.94
CA LEU A 198 -7.48 -20.63 -26.09
C LEU A 198 -6.11 -20.49 -25.42
N ASN A 199 -5.70 -19.26 -25.09
CA ASN A 199 -4.40 -18.95 -24.48
C ASN A 199 -4.47 -18.80 -22.95
N ILE A 200 -5.44 -19.43 -22.28
CA ILE A 200 -5.49 -19.47 -20.82
C ILE A 200 -4.27 -20.24 -20.26
N LYS A 201 -3.70 -19.71 -19.19
CA LYS A 201 -2.53 -20.21 -18.47
C LYS A 201 -2.89 -20.81 -17.12
N THR A 202 -3.88 -20.24 -16.44
CA THR A 202 -4.33 -20.68 -15.11
C THR A 202 -5.83 -20.92 -15.09
N SER A 203 -6.35 -21.62 -14.08
CA SER A 203 -7.80 -21.79 -13.91
C SER A 203 -8.50 -20.49 -13.50
N PHE A 204 -7.75 -19.54 -12.95
CA PHE A 204 -8.24 -18.25 -12.49
C PHE A 204 -8.28 -17.17 -13.58
N ASP A 205 -7.73 -17.48 -14.76
CA ASP A 205 -7.71 -16.56 -15.88
C ASP A 205 -9.12 -16.07 -16.24
N LEU A 206 -9.21 -14.77 -16.48
CA LEU A 206 -10.45 -14.16 -16.95
C LEU A 206 -10.76 -14.61 -18.37
N ILE A 207 -11.98 -15.10 -18.58
CA ILE A 207 -12.45 -15.41 -19.92
C ILE A 207 -12.76 -14.09 -20.63
N PHE A 208 -12.09 -13.88 -21.75
CA PHE A 208 -12.32 -12.74 -22.63
C PHE A 208 -13.57 -13.00 -23.48
N GLU A 209 -14.54 -12.10 -23.48
CA GLU A 209 -15.87 -12.34 -24.06
C GLU A 209 -16.29 -11.27 -25.08
N TRP A 210 -17.15 -11.63 -26.04
CA TRP A 210 -18.02 -10.65 -26.66
C TRP A 210 -19.18 -10.37 -25.71
N ILE A 211 -19.45 -9.10 -25.45
CA ILE A 211 -20.49 -8.67 -24.51
C ILE A 211 -21.51 -7.84 -25.28
N PRO A 212 -22.75 -8.33 -25.46
CA PRO A 212 -23.82 -7.55 -26.08
C PRO A 212 -24.03 -6.22 -25.34
N PHE A 213 -24.16 -5.11 -26.07
CA PHE A 213 -24.22 -3.78 -25.44
C PHE A 213 -25.42 -3.58 -24.50
N ASN A 214 -26.52 -4.29 -24.76
CA ASN A 214 -27.71 -4.31 -23.90
C ASN A 214 -27.48 -5.01 -22.54
N GLU A 215 -26.30 -5.59 -22.32
CA GLU A 215 -25.87 -6.12 -21.03
C GLU A 215 -25.40 -5.06 -20.03
N PHE A 216 -25.21 -3.82 -20.49
CA PHE A 216 -24.81 -2.70 -19.66
C PHE A 216 -26.01 -1.84 -19.24
N ILE A 217 -26.13 -1.61 -17.94
CA ILE A 217 -27.10 -0.68 -17.34
C ILE A 217 -26.36 0.40 -16.55
N GLU A 218 -27.07 1.49 -16.23
CA GLU A 218 -26.51 2.64 -15.49
C GLU A 218 -25.20 3.18 -16.09
N ILE A 219 -25.14 3.30 -17.42
CA ILE A 219 -23.98 3.85 -18.11
C ILE A 219 -23.85 5.33 -17.76
N ARG A 220 -22.72 5.72 -17.17
CA ARG A 220 -22.40 7.11 -16.79
C ARG A 220 -21.01 7.46 -17.30
N GLU A 221 -20.89 8.54 -18.06
CA GLU A 221 -19.59 9.05 -18.51
C GLU A 221 -18.79 9.58 -17.30
N ILE A 222 -17.49 9.26 -17.25
CA ILE A 222 -16.62 9.61 -16.10
C ILE A 222 -15.39 10.43 -16.47
N LEU A 223 -14.92 10.38 -17.72
CA LEU A 223 -13.74 11.10 -18.20
C LEU A 223 -14.07 11.66 -19.58
N LYS A 224 -13.64 12.90 -19.86
CA LYS A 224 -13.82 13.47 -21.19
C LYS A 224 -12.92 12.72 -22.16
N GLY A 225 -13.51 12.12 -23.20
CA GLY A 225 -12.74 11.39 -24.22
C GLY A 225 -12.87 9.87 -24.13
N GLY A 226 -14.07 9.36 -23.87
CA GLY A 226 -14.38 7.96 -24.18
C GLY A 226 -14.26 6.98 -23.03
N PHE A 227 -14.54 7.38 -21.78
CA PHE A 227 -14.73 6.42 -20.69
C PHE A 227 -16.08 6.56 -20.02
N SER A 228 -16.77 5.44 -19.86
CA SER A 228 -17.99 5.35 -19.06
C SER A 228 -17.86 4.26 -18.00
N VAL A 229 -18.53 4.42 -16.88
CA VAL A 229 -18.77 3.34 -15.91
C VAL A 229 -20.14 2.76 -16.17
N ALA A 230 -20.26 1.44 -16.06
CA ALA A 230 -21.53 0.73 -16.21
C ALA A 230 -21.62 -0.44 -15.24
N ILE A 231 -22.83 -0.98 -15.09
CA ILE A 231 -23.09 -2.26 -14.45
C ILE A 231 -23.34 -3.30 -15.55
N TRP A 232 -22.52 -4.34 -15.58
CA TRP A 232 -22.73 -5.50 -16.44
C TRP A 232 -23.64 -6.51 -15.73
N LYS A 233 -24.85 -6.74 -16.25
CA LYS A 233 -25.89 -7.59 -15.63
C LYS A 233 -25.42 -9.03 -15.43
N GLU A 234 -25.00 -9.71 -16.49
CA GLU A 234 -24.52 -11.10 -16.38
C GLU A 234 -23.16 -11.20 -15.66
N GLY A 235 -22.26 -10.25 -15.92
CA GLY A 235 -20.91 -10.25 -15.36
C GLY A 235 -19.98 -11.30 -15.99
N PRO A 236 -18.68 -11.26 -15.63
CA PRO A 236 -17.66 -12.09 -16.26
C PRO A 236 -17.81 -13.57 -15.89
N LEU A 237 -17.58 -14.43 -16.87
CA LEU A 237 -17.47 -15.87 -16.66
C LEU A 237 -16.15 -16.21 -15.96
N ARG A 238 -16.23 -17.04 -14.93
CA ARG A 238 -15.07 -17.55 -14.20
C ARG A 238 -15.27 -19.02 -13.85
N TYR A 239 -14.18 -19.77 -13.84
CA TYR A 239 -14.17 -21.10 -13.27
C TYR A 239 -13.88 -21.00 -11.77
N LYS A 240 -14.68 -21.68 -10.96
CA LYS A 240 -14.38 -21.85 -9.55
C LYS A 240 -13.77 -23.22 -9.32
N ILE A 241 -12.50 -23.23 -8.93
CA ILE A 241 -11.72 -24.45 -8.83
C ILE A 241 -12.19 -25.37 -7.71
N ILE A 242 -12.70 -24.84 -6.60
CA ILE A 242 -13.20 -25.63 -5.46
C ILE A 242 -14.50 -26.33 -5.86
N GLU A 243 -15.48 -25.57 -6.36
CA GLU A 243 -16.78 -26.09 -6.78
C GLU A 243 -16.73 -26.85 -8.12
N LYS A 244 -15.61 -26.75 -8.86
CA LYS A 244 -15.39 -27.31 -10.20
C LYS A 244 -16.44 -26.88 -11.25
N GLU A 245 -17.01 -25.70 -11.05
CA GLU A 245 -18.13 -25.17 -11.84
C GLU A 245 -17.81 -23.82 -12.49
N TRP A 246 -18.40 -23.59 -13.67
CA TRP A 246 -18.37 -22.30 -14.34
C TRP A 246 -19.49 -21.42 -13.79
N MET A 247 -19.14 -20.22 -13.34
CA MET A 247 -20.08 -19.29 -12.74
C MET A 247 -19.87 -17.86 -13.23
N ARG A 248 -20.94 -17.07 -13.15
CA ARG A 248 -20.90 -15.63 -13.38
C ARG A 248 -21.21 -14.89 -12.09
N LYS A 249 -20.48 -13.79 -11.86
CA LYS A 249 -20.82 -12.84 -10.81
C LYS A 249 -21.60 -11.69 -11.43
N SER A 250 -22.92 -11.79 -11.37
CA SER A 250 -23.85 -10.79 -11.89
C SER A 250 -23.66 -9.40 -11.28
N TYR A 251 -24.15 -8.40 -12.01
CA TYR A 251 -24.15 -6.98 -11.63
C TYR A 251 -22.74 -6.45 -11.31
N LYS A 252 -21.77 -6.80 -12.16
CA LYS A 252 -20.37 -6.39 -11.99
C LYS A 252 -20.19 -4.94 -12.47
N LYS A 253 -19.66 -4.09 -11.60
CA LYS A 253 -19.21 -2.74 -12.00
C LYS A 253 -17.99 -2.83 -12.92
N VAL A 254 -18.07 -2.19 -14.08
CA VAL A 254 -17.05 -2.19 -15.14
C VAL A 254 -16.81 -0.78 -15.67
N VAL A 255 -15.70 -0.61 -16.38
CA VAL A 255 -15.40 0.59 -17.17
C VAL A 255 -15.47 0.21 -18.65
N LEU A 256 -16.16 1.03 -19.43
CA LEU A 256 -16.31 0.98 -20.87
C LEU A 256 -15.34 2.01 -21.46
N LYS A 257 -14.28 1.54 -22.11
CA LYS A 257 -13.31 2.38 -22.82
C LYS A 257 -13.67 2.40 -24.31
N TYR A 258 -14.13 3.55 -24.77
CA TYR A 258 -14.31 3.87 -26.18
C TYR A 258 -12.96 4.32 -26.73
N LEU A 259 -12.50 3.70 -27.82
CA LEU A 259 -11.27 4.11 -28.51
C LEU A 259 -11.65 5.09 -29.63
N SER A 260 -11.99 6.32 -29.24
CA SER A 260 -12.39 7.39 -30.15
C SER A 260 -11.15 7.98 -30.83
N ASN A 261 -10.85 7.52 -32.04
CA ASN A 261 -10.00 8.15 -33.09
C ASN A 261 -9.51 7.13 -34.14
N LEU A 262 -9.85 5.85 -33.98
CA LEU A 262 -9.53 4.83 -34.97
C LEU A 262 -10.52 4.96 -36.12
N GLN A 263 -10.02 5.13 -37.34
CA GLN A 263 -10.81 5.13 -38.57
C GLN A 263 -11.37 3.71 -38.85
N ASN A 264 -12.20 3.17 -37.95
CA ASN A 264 -12.95 1.92 -38.10
C ASN A 264 -12.18 0.70 -38.64
N THR A 265 -10.86 0.60 -38.44
CA THR A 265 -10.12 -0.62 -38.77
C THR A 265 -10.04 -1.50 -37.52
N THR A 266 -10.63 -2.69 -37.61
CA THR A 266 -10.59 -3.71 -36.56
C THR A 266 -9.16 -3.99 -36.08
N ASP A 267 -8.17 -3.85 -36.96
CA ASP A 267 -6.77 -4.22 -36.68
C ASP A 267 -6.09 -3.24 -35.69
N GLU A 268 -6.36 -1.94 -35.79
CA GLU A 268 -5.77 -0.92 -34.90
C GLU A 268 -6.38 -1.03 -33.49
N PHE A 269 -7.70 -1.24 -33.42
CA PHE A 269 -8.40 -1.52 -32.16
C PHE A 269 -7.82 -2.76 -31.48
N LEU A 270 -7.70 -3.87 -32.20
CA LEU A 270 -7.17 -5.12 -31.64
C LEU A 270 -5.73 -4.95 -31.14
N ASN A 271 -4.88 -4.21 -31.86
CA ASN A 271 -3.52 -3.93 -31.41
C ASN A 271 -3.52 -3.21 -30.05
N GLU A 272 -4.34 -2.18 -29.85
CA GLU A 272 -4.46 -1.52 -28.54
C GLU A 272 -5.01 -2.46 -27.45
N THR A 273 -5.97 -3.32 -27.78
CA THR A 273 -6.53 -4.28 -26.80
C THR A 273 -5.52 -5.33 -26.33
N THR A 274 -4.49 -5.65 -27.15
CA THR A 274 -3.47 -6.65 -26.75
C THR A 274 -2.63 -6.19 -25.55
N VAL A 275 -2.46 -4.88 -25.38
CA VAL A 275 -1.65 -4.27 -24.30
C VAL A 275 -2.36 -4.34 -22.93
N LEU A 276 -3.68 -4.56 -22.91
CA LEU A 276 -4.51 -4.46 -21.70
C LEU A 276 -4.90 -5.84 -21.16
N TYR A 277 -4.07 -6.38 -20.27
CA TYR A 277 -4.23 -7.71 -19.65
C TYR A 277 -5.47 -7.83 -18.73
N ASP A 278 -5.99 -6.73 -18.15
CA ASP A 278 -7.11 -6.74 -17.19
C ASP A 278 -8.49 -6.49 -17.84
N SER A 279 -8.67 -6.93 -19.08
CA SER A 279 -9.89 -6.72 -19.85
C SER A 279 -10.82 -7.94 -19.79
N TYR A 280 -12.13 -7.67 -19.68
CA TYR A 280 -13.17 -8.70 -19.68
C TYR A 280 -13.64 -9.08 -21.08
N GLY A 281 -13.55 -8.16 -22.04
CA GLY A 281 -14.12 -8.41 -23.34
C GLY A 281 -14.30 -7.17 -24.20
N ILE A 282 -14.94 -7.39 -25.34
CA ILE A 282 -15.27 -6.37 -26.33
C ILE A 282 -16.79 -6.27 -26.43
N SER A 283 -17.28 -5.05 -26.59
CA SER A 283 -18.66 -4.74 -26.97
C SER A 283 -18.64 -3.78 -28.16
N GLN A 284 -19.78 -3.53 -28.77
CA GLN A 284 -19.95 -2.46 -29.75
C GLN A 284 -21.19 -1.64 -29.44
N ASN A 285 -21.06 -0.32 -29.46
CA ASN A 285 -22.21 0.56 -29.34
C ASN A 285 -23.10 0.40 -30.58
N PRO A 286 -24.38 0.00 -30.45
CA PRO A 286 -25.23 -0.25 -31.60
C PRO A 286 -25.55 1.02 -32.39
N SER A 287 -25.51 2.20 -31.75
CA SER A 287 -25.82 3.51 -32.33
C SER A 287 -24.61 4.12 -33.03
N THR A 288 -23.44 4.15 -32.37
CA THR A 288 -22.22 4.78 -32.93
C THR A 288 -21.37 3.82 -33.76
N LYS A 289 -21.61 2.50 -33.63
CA LYS A 289 -20.78 1.41 -34.18
C LYS A 289 -19.35 1.36 -33.64
N GLU A 290 -19.02 2.18 -32.65
CA GLU A 290 -17.72 2.16 -32.00
C GLU A 290 -17.54 0.91 -31.16
N TYR A 291 -16.38 0.28 -31.28
CA TYR A 291 -15.97 -0.81 -30.40
C TYR A 291 -15.58 -0.27 -29.02
N ILE A 292 -15.93 -1.05 -28.01
CA ILE A 292 -15.77 -0.72 -26.60
C ILE A 292 -14.96 -1.84 -25.97
N LEU A 293 -13.87 -1.48 -25.31
CA LEU A 293 -13.16 -2.41 -24.45
C LEU A 293 -13.75 -2.37 -23.03
N VAL A 294 -14.10 -3.52 -22.50
CA VAL A 294 -14.72 -3.66 -21.17
C VAL A 294 -13.64 -4.09 -20.19
N VAL A 295 -13.39 -3.28 -19.16
CA VAL A 295 -12.29 -3.51 -18.20
C VAL A 295 -12.76 -3.44 -16.75
N HIS A 296 -11.95 -3.95 -15.83
CA HIS A 296 -12.22 -3.90 -14.40
C HIS A 296 -12.44 -2.45 -13.91
N HIS A 297 -13.43 -2.19 -13.04
CA HIS A 297 -13.73 -0.82 -12.58
C HIS A 297 -12.55 -0.09 -11.91
N LYS A 298 -11.61 -0.82 -11.31
CA LYS A 298 -10.38 -0.24 -10.75
C LYS A 298 -9.50 0.42 -11.82
N TYR A 299 -9.68 0.11 -13.10
CA TYR A 299 -8.95 0.72 -14.19
C TYR A 299 -9.16 2.24 -14.25
N SER A 300 -10.35 2.76 -13.90
CA SER A 300 -10.57 4.21 -13.85
C SER A 300 -9.71 4.90 -12.80
N LYS A 301 -9.28 4.20 -11.75
CA LYS A 301 -8.38 4.76 -10.72
C LYS A 301 -6.97 5.05 -11.26
N LYS A 302 -6.61 4.51 -12.42
CA LYS A 302 -5.34 4.84 -13.08
C LYS A 302 -5.35 6.23 -13.71
N TYR A 303 -6.51 6.86 -13.89
CA TYR A 303 -6.63 8.14 -14.57
C TYR A 303 -7.10 9.25 -13.63
N CYS A 304 -6.58 10.45 -13.84
CA CYS A 304 -7.02 11.62 -13.10
C CYS A 304 -8.38 12.12 -13.60
N GLU A 305 -9.37 12.20 -12.70
CA GLU A 305 -10.73 12.71 -12.99
C GLU A 305 -10.77 14.16 -13.51
N LYS A 306 -9.71 14.95 -13.29
CA LYS A 306 -9.66 16.36 -13.68
C LYS A 306 -9.07 16.61 -15.06
N CYS A 307 -8.13 15.77 -15.51
CA CYS A 307 -7.36 16.01 -16.74
C CYS A 307 -7.17 14.79 -17.62
N ASP A 308 -7.79 13.65 -17.26
CA ASP A 308 -7.82 12.40 -18.02
C ASP A 308 -6.43 11.77 -18.27
N LYS A 309 -5.37 12.27 -17.61
CA LYS A 309 -4.02 11.71 -17.69
C LYS A 309 -3.83 10.55 -16.72
N GLU A 310 -3.06 9.55 -17.15
CA GLU A 310 -2.68 8.41 -16.32
C GLU A 310 -1.77 8.85 -15.16
N TYR A 311 -2.03 8.33 -13.97
CA TYR A 311 -1.19 8.49 -12.80
C TYR A 311 0.09 7.67 -12.95
N ILE A 312 1.24 8.29 -12.69
CA ILE A 312 2.54 7.58 -12.62
C ILE A 312 2.51 6.57 -11.46
N LYS A 313 1.80 6.88 -10.36
CA LYS A 313 1.57 6.01 -9.21
C LYS A 313 0.07 6.02 -8.84
N PRO A 314 -0.70 4.97 -9.18
CA PRO A 314 -2.16 4.94 -8.98
C PRO A 314 -2.62 5.08 -7.52
N ASP A 315 -1.78 4.73 -6.54
CA ASP A 315 -2.18 4.62 -5.14
C ASP A 315 -2.23 5.96 -4.37
N HIS A 316 -1.71 7.06 -4.95
CA HIS A 316 -1.47 8.31 -4.20
C HIS A 316 -2.46 9.44 -4.51
N ASN A 317 -3.47 9.25 -5.38
CA ASN A 317 -4.41 10.31 -5.81
C ASN A 317 -3.74 11.62 -6.30
N TRP A 318 -2.42 11.62 -6.57
CA TRP A 318 -1.63 12.79 -6.91
C TRP A 318 -1.46 12.91 -8.42
N CYS A 319 -2.10 13.91 -9.04
CA CYS A 319 -1.93 14.19 -10.46
C CYS A 319 -0.98 15.37 -10.64
N GLU A 320 0.30 15.09 -10.84
CA GLU A 320 1.34 16.11 -11.01
C GLU A 320 0.95 17.21 -12.03
N PRO A 321 0.44 16.91 -13.24
CA PRO A 321 -0.04 17.94 -14.16
C PRO A 321 -1.13 18.85 -13.57
N CYS A 322 -2.10 18.29 -12.83
CA CYS A 322 -3.15 19.07 -12.19
C CYS A 322 -2.60 19.96 -11.07
N GLN A 323 -1.65 19.44 -10.28
CA GLN A 323 -1.06 20.18 -9.18
C GLN A 323 -0.15 21.31 -9.69
N ILE A 324 0.65 21.05 -10.72
CA ILE A 324 1.42 22.08 -11.42
C ILE A 324 0.50 23.18 -11.95
N ASN A 325 -0.63 22.81 -12.57
CA ASN A 325 -1.58 23.80 -13.07
C ASN A 325 -2.24 24.61 -11.95
N TYR A 326 -2.54 23.97 -10.82
CA TYR A 326 -3.02 24.66 -9.63
C TYR A 326 -2.00 25.69 -9.11
N LEU A 327 -0.72 25.32 -9.02
CA LEU A 327 0.34 26.23 -8.58
C LEU A 327 0.55 27.40 -9.56
N LYS A 328 0.52 27.15 -10.87
CA LYS A 328 0.60 28.20 -11.91
C LYS A 328 -0.46 29.28 -11.71
N ASN A 329 -1.69 28.89 -11.39
CA ASN A 329 -2.78 29.83 -11.11
C ASN A 329 -2.57 30.65 -9.83
N LYS A 330 -1.64 30.23 -8.96
CA LYS A 330 -1.31 30.89 -7.68
C LYS A 330 -0.04 31.74 -7.74
N PHE A 331 0.72 31.73 -8.83
CA PHE A 331 1.97 32.48 -8.98
C PHE A 331 1.85 33.96 -8.62
N ILE A 332 0.72 34.59 -8.96
CA ILE A 332 0.43 36.00 -8.63
C ILE A 332 0.46 36.31 -7.13
N ASN A 333 0.32 35.31 -6.25
CA ASN A 333 0.28 35.50 -4.79
C ASN A 333 1.66 35.44 -4.13
N TRP A 334 2.71 35.09 -4.88
CA TRP A 334 4.07 34.87 -4.37
C TRP A 334 5.09 35.78 -5.05
N THR A 335 4.70 37.02 -5.33
CA THR A 335 5.61 38.00 -5.93
C THR A 335 6.41 38.73 -4.86
N SER A 336 7.71 38.81 -5.11
CA SER A 336 8.67 39.60 -4.34
C SER A 336 8.75 41.06 -4.83
N GLY A 337 8.13 41.37 -5.97
CA GLY A 337 8.38 42.60 -6.71
C GLY A 337 9.70 42.58 -7.50
N ASN A 338 10.46 41.48 -7.45
CA ASN A 338 11.65 41.27 -8.28
C ASN A 338 11.45 40.09 -9.25
N GLU A 339 11.46 40.41 -10.54
CA GLU A 339 11.23 39.44 -11.63
C GLU A 339 12.17 38.23 -11.57
N LYS A 340 13.46 38.42 -11.25
CA LYS A 340 14.42 37.31 -11.20
C LYS A 340 14.15 36.33 -10.05
N ILE A 341 13.72 36.84 -8.89
CA ILE A 341 13.35 35.99 -7.74
C ILE A 341 12.04 35.27 -8.04
N ASP A 342 11.07 35.99 -8.60
CA ASP A 342 9.76 35.42 -8.93
C ASP A 342 9.90 34.30 -9.97
N ASP A 343 10.69 34.52 -11.02
CA ASP A 343 11.04 33.52 -12.03
C ASP A 343 11.72 32.30 -11.42
N PHE A 344 12.63 32.52 -10.47
CA PHE A 344 13.31 31.44 -9.76
C PHE A 344 12.33 30.61 -8.93
N ILE A 345 11.48 31.27 -8.13
CA ILE A 345 10.47 30.60 -7.30
C ILE A 345 9.51 29.79 -8.19
N GLN A 346 8.99 30.38 -9.27
CA GLN A 346 8.10 29.69 -10.19
C GLN A 346 8.76 28.45 -10.81
N LYS A 347 10.03 28.53 -11.23
CA LYS A 347 10.77 27.38 -11.77
C LYS A 347 10.93 26.26 -10.75
N GLU A 348 11.17 26.56 -9.47
CA GLU A 348 11.26 25.54 -8.42
C GLU A 348 9.87 24.93 -8.10
N GLN A 349 8.80 25.73 -8.08
CA GLN A 349 7.42 25.26 -7.88
C GLN A 349 6.95 24.27 -8.97
N LEU A 350 7.50 24.35 -10.18
CA LEU A 350 7.20 23.41 -11.26
C LEU A 350 7.88 22.04 -11.12
N LYS A 351 8.80 21.87 -10.15
CA LYS A 351 9.54 20.61 -9.92
C LYS A 351 8.87 19.67 -8.91
N ILE A 352 7.67 20.00 -8.43
CA ILE A 352 6.91 19.12 -7.53
C ILE A 352 6.67 17.75 -8.20
N SER A 353 6.85 16.66 -7.45
CA SER A 353 6.77 15.30 -8.00
C SER A 353 5.81 14.39 -7.24
N ASN A 354 5.43 14.76 -6.01
CA ASN A 354 4.56 13.98 -5.14
C ASN A 354 3.91 14.86 -4.06
N GLU A 355 2.99 14.27 -3.30
CA GLU A 355 2.25 14.91 -2.21
C GLU A 355 3.12 15.47 -1.06
N SER A 356 4.34 14.94 -0.90
CA SER A 356 5.31 15.39 0.11
C SER A 356 6.26 16.47 -0.41
N SER A 357 6.08 16.92 -1.66
CA SER A 357 6.92 17.96 -2.24
C SER A 357 6.63 19.31 -1.59
N ASN A 358 7.68 19.97 -1.11
CA ASN A 358 7.57 21.32 -0.56
C ASN A 358 7.41 22.35 -1.68
N VAL A 359 6.54 23.33 -1.45
CA VAL A 359 6.34 24.45 -2.38
C VAL A 359 7.19 25.61 -1.88
N LEU A 360 8.19 26.00 -2.67
CA LEU A 360 9.00 27.18 -2.38
C LEU A 360 8.16 28.44 -2.59
N GLU A 361 8.14 29.36 -1.63
CA GLU A 361 7.31 30.57 -1.67
C GLU A 361 8.13 31.85 -1.47
N TRP A 362 7.63 32.97 -1.98
CA TRP A 362 8.01 34.28 -1.43
C TRP A 362 7.21 34.51 -0.15
N ILE A 363 7.91 34.78 0.94
CA ILE A 363 7.30 34.98 2.26
C ILE A 363 7.51 36.44 2.65
N PRO A 364 6.43 37.24 2.80
CA PRO A 364 6.53 38.58 3.35
C PRO A 364 7.17 38.54 4.76
N TYR A 365 8.12 39.42 5.03
CA TYR A 365 8.89 39.34 6.29
C TYR A 365 8.04 39.62 7.54
N ASP A 366 6.94 40.35 7.39
CA ASP A 366 5.95 40.60 8.45
C ASP A 366 5.09 39.37 8.80
N GLU A 367 5.24 38.26 8.06
CA GLU A 367 4.68 36.95 8.42
C GLU A 367 5.45 36.24 9.54
N PHE A 368 6.65 36.72 9.90
CA PHE A 368 7.45 36.16 10.99
C PHE A 368 7.19 36.88 12.31
N ILE A 369 6.97 36.10 13.37
CA ILE A 369 6.87 36.56 14.75
C ILE A 369 7.87 35.79 15.64
N GLU A 370 8.09 36.29 16.85
CA GLU A 370 9.02 35.67 17.81
C GLU A 370 10.43 35.40 17.23
N ILE A 371 10.95 36.36 16.48
CA ILE A 371 12.28 36.26 15.87
C ILE A 371 13.35 36.27 16.98
N LYS A 372 14.10 35.16 17.15
CA LYS A 372 15.11 34.96 18.19
C LYS A 372 16.47 34.59 17.56
N GLU A 373 17.51 35.36 17.86
CA GLU A 373 18.88 35.08 17.42
C GLU A 373 19.53 34.00 18.28
N MET A 374 20.28 33.08 17.65
CA MET A 374 21.07 32.07 18.36
C MET A 374 22.56 32.30 18.14
N GLY A 375 23.33 32.17 19.24
CA GLY A 375 24.70 32.65 19.38
C GLY A 375 25.76 31.94 18.52
N ASP A 376 25.47 30.76 17.95
CA ASP A 376 26.41 30.05 17.08
C ASP A 376 25.77 29.69 15.73
N ASN A 377 26.43 30.08 14.63
CA ASN A 377 26.13 29.77 13.22
C ASN A 377 25.08 30.60 12.45
N CYS A 378 24.79 31.86 12.83
CA CYS A 378 23.94 32.76 12.03
C CYS A 378 22.52 32.21 11.73
N LEU A 379 21.94 31.46 12.66
CA LEU A 379 20.58 30.93 12.55
C LEU A 379 19.67 31.68 13.51
N THR A 380 18.75 32.45 12.93
CA THR A 380 17.65 33.07 13.67
C THR A 380 16.45 32.15 13.57
N THR A 381 15.72 31.92 14.67
CA THR A 381 14.45 31.17 14.65
C THR A 381 13.27 32.13 14.62
N ALA A 382 12.16 31.72 14.03
CA ALA A 382 10.92 32.50 14.02
C ALA A 382 9.70 31.58 13.89
N ILE A 383 8.52 32.11 14.21
CA ILE A 383 7.23 31.48 13.92
C ILE A 383 6.68 32.13 12.65
N TRP A 384 6.38 31.31 11.63
CA TRP A 384 5.73 31.75 10.41
C TRP A 384 4.21 31.62 10.55
N LYS A 385 3.50 32.75 10.70
CA LYS A 385 2.04 32.81 10.94
C LYS A 385 1.24 32.04 9.89
N LYS A 386 1.40 32.41 8.62
CA LYS A 386 0.67 31.76 7.51
C LYS A 386 1.08 30.30 7.30
N GLY A 387 2.36 29.98 7.50
CA GLY A 387 2.88 28.62 7.44
C GLY A 387 2.98 28.02 6.02
N SER A 388 3.60 26.84 5.92
CA SER A 388 3.93 26.19 4.64
C SER A 388 2.69 25.62 3.95
N LEU A 389 2.64 25.73 2.62
CA LEU A 389 1.61 25.05 1.83
C LEU A 389 1.91 23.55 1.70
N ILE A 390 1.00 22.70 2.18
CA ILE A 390 1.11 21.24 2.14
C ILE A 390 -0.09 20.63 1.42
N TYR A 391 0.10 19.51 0.71
CA TYR A 391 -0.99 18.81 0.07
C TYR A 391 -1.59 17.77 1.01
N ASN A 392 -2.86 17.96 1.41
CA ASN A 392 -3.57 16.98 2.21
C ASN A 392 -4.13 15.89 1.28
N THR A 393 -3.62 14.66 1.41
CA THR A 393 -4.02 13.50 0.59
C THR A 393 -5.42 13.00 0.91
N HIS A 394 -5.89 13.19 2.15
CA HIS A 394 -7.24 12.80 2.59
C HIS A 394 -8.30 13.73 2.00
N GLU A 395 -8.11 15.04 2.14
CA GLU A 395 -9.03 16.06 1.63
C GLU A 395 -8.78 16.44 0.16
N LYS A 396 -7.71 15.91 -0.45
CA LYS A 396 -7.28 16.14 -1.84
C LYS A 396 -7.10 17.63 -2.21
N LYS A 397 -6.69 18.46 -1.26
CA LYS A 397 -6.52 19.92 -1.42
C LYS A 397 -5.24 20.42 -0.75
N TRP A 398 -4.76 21.57 -1.23
CA TRP A 398 -3.66 22.28 -0.58
C TRP A 398 -4.18 23.01 0.67
N ILE A 399 -3.52 22.80 1.81
CA ILE A 399 -3.80 23.45 3.09
C ILE A 399 -2.55 24.16 3.61
N ARG A 400 -2.75 25.07 4.58
CA ARG A 400 -1.65 25.79 5.24
C ARG A 400 -1.36 25.14 6.59
N ALA A 401 -0.12 24.76 6.82
CA ALA A 401 0.38 24.38 8.14
C ALA A 401 0.80 25.64 8.90
N SER A 402 -0.18 26.41 9.38
CA SER A 402 0.01 27.72 10.03
C SER A 402 0.85 27.64 11.31
N TYR A 403 1.40 28.78 11.72
CA TYR A 403 2.24 28.95 12.91
C TYR A 403 3.43 27.98 12.97
N LYS A 404 4.10 27.78 11.83
CA LYS A 404 5.22 26.85 11.72
C LYS A 404 6.50 27.46 12.27
N ASN A 405 7.23 26.71 13.10
CA ASN A 405 8.57 27.06 13.52
C ASN A 405 9.55 26.93 12.34
N VAL A 406 10.30 27.99 12.05
CA VAL A 406 11.22 28.06 10.92
C VAL A 406 12.58 28.63 11.34
N CYS A 407 13.61 28.26 10.61
CA CYS A 407 14.90 28.93 10.68
C CYS A 407 15.06 29.93 9.54
N LEU A 408 15.68 31.04 9.87
CA LEU A 408 15.97 32.17 9.01
C LEU A 408 17.49 32.27 8.85
N LYS A 409 17.97 32.13 7.62
CA LYS A 409 19.38 32.30 7.27
C LYS A 409 19.56 33.56 6.43
N TYR A 410 20.23 34.55 7.02
CA TYR A 410 20.49 35.83 6.39
C TYR A 410 21.66 35.73 5.40
N LEU A 411 21.46 36.23 4.19
CA LEU A 411 22.42 36.18 3.09
C LEU A 411 23.16 37.52 2.94
N TYR A 412 23.95 37.89 3.95
CA TYR A 412 24.63 39.20 4.04
C TYR A 412 25.59 39.52 2.89
N TYR A 413 26.13 38.51 2.20
CA TYR A 413 27.15 38.69 1.16
C TYR A 413 26.60 39.20 -0.18
N PHE A 414 25.28 39.30 -0.33
CA PHE A 414 24.66 39.67 -1.61
C PHE A 414 23.96 41.02 -1.51
N GLN A 415 24.58 42.05 -2.08
CA GLN A 415 24.01 43.41 -2.15
C GLN A 415 23.04 43.59 -3.33
N SER A 416 23.06 42.70 -4.33
CA SER A 416 22.14 42.73 -5.47
C SER A 416 21.81 41.30 -5.95
N ILE A 417 20.65 41.15 -6.61
CA ILE A 417 20.21 39.86 -7.17
C ILE A 417 20.94 39.61 -8.48
N THR A 418 21.96 38.75 -8.43
CA THR A 418 22.73 38.28 -9.59
C THR A 418 22.45 36.79 -9.84
N ASP A 419 22.92 36.27 -10.98
CA ASP A 419 22.83 34.83 -11.26
C ASP A 419 23.68 34.02 -10.27
N GLU A 420 24.76 34.61 -9.73
CA GLU A 420 25.56 34.04 -8.65
C GLU A 420 24.75 33.88 -7.36
N PHE A 421 23.94 34.87 -6.99
CA PHE A 421 23.00 34.77 -5.86
C PHE A 421 22.03 33.61 -6.06
N ILE A 422 21.39 33.51 -7.22
CA ILE A 422 20.42 32.42 -7.51
C ILE A 422 21.12 31.05 -7.47
N ASN A 423 22.31 30.92 -8.05
CA ASN A 423 23.08 29.67 -7.99
C ASN A 423 23.48 29.31 -6.56
N LYS A 424 23.82 30.31 -5.74
CA LYS A 424 24.09 30.09 -4.32
C LYS A 424 22.85 29.62 -3.57
N VAL A 425 21.69 30.26 -3.78
CA VAL A 425 20.42 29.82 -3.20
C VAL A 425 20.08 28.39 -3.62
N LYS A 426 20.22 28.05 -4.91
CA LYS A 426 20.03 26.68 -5.41
C LYS A 426 20.95 25.66 -4.75
N SER A 427 22.21 26.03 -4.50
CA SER A 427 23.16 25.13 -3.82
C SER A 427 22.75 24.81 -2.38
N TYR A 428 21.95 25.66 -1.74
CA TYR A 428 21.37 25.38 -0.43
C TYR A 428 20.17 24.43 -0.56
N LEU A 429 19.30 24.66 -1.56
CA LEU A 429 18.08 23.86 -1.80
C LEU A 429 18.31 22.34 -1.98
N THR A 430 19.53 21.89 -2.24
CA THR A 430 19.84 20.47 -2.43
C THR A 430 20.02 19.68 -1.12
N ASN A 431 20.16 20.35 0.02
CA ASN A 431 20.64 19.72 1.27
C ASN A 431 19.63 19.78 2.45
N GLU A 432 18.61 20.63 2.41
CA GLU A 432 17.64 20.82 3.49
C GLU A 432 16.23 21.06 2.93
N ILE A 433 15.19 21.01 3.78
CA ILE A 433 13.80 21.32 3.39
C ILE A 433 13.59 22.83 3.45
N TYR A 434 13.51 23.50 2.31
CA TYR A 434 13.28 24.95 2.23
C TYR A 434 11.82 25.28 1.97
N TYR A 435 11.33 26.30 2.66
CA TYR A 435 9.97 26.80 2.50
C TYR A 435 9.90 28.05 1.64
N GLY A 436 10.95 28.88 1.63
CA GLY A 436 10.88 30.10 0.86
C GLY A 436 12.05 31.05 0.98
N VAL A 437 11.87 32.19 0.31
CA VAL A 437 12.75 33.35 0.36
C VAL A 437 11.96 34.53 0.90
N SER A 438 12.60 35.33 1.74
CA SER A 438 12.07 36.59 2.26
C SER A 438 13.13 37.68 2.11
N GLN A 439 12.75 38.93 2.33
CA GLN A 439 13.69 40.04 2.47
C GLN A 439 13.34 40.86 3.71
N ASN A 440 14.32 41.09 4.58
CA ASN A 440 14.13 41.99 5.71
C ASN A 440 13.90 43.42 5.18
N PRO A 441 12.79 44.08 5.55
CA PRO A 441 12.41 45.38 4.98
C PRO A 441 13.34 46.51 5.43
N ASP A 442 13.99 46.38 6.59
CA ASP A 442 14.86 47.38 7.19
C ASP A 442 16.28 47.28 6.62
N THR A 443 16.85 46.07 6.60
CA THR A 443 18.23 45.83 6.16
C THR A 443 18.36 45.56 4.67
N LYS A 444 17.25 45.24 4.00
CA LYS A 444 17.19 44.76 2.59
C LYS A 444 17.94 43.45 2.34
N VAL A 445 18.40 42.77 3.38
CA VAL A 445 19.08 41.48 3.29
C VAL A 445 18.06 40.37 2.99
N TYR A 446 18.39 39.53 2.01
CA TYR A 446 17.59 38.35 1.69
C TYR A 446 17.78 37.25 2.75
N VAL A 447 16.70 36.54 3.02
CA VAL A 447 16.61 35.53 4.05
C VAL A 447 16.08 34.25 3.43
N LEU A 448 16.78 33.14 3.66
CA LEU A 448 16.26 31.81 3.34
C LEU A 448 15.50 31.27 4.53
N VAL A 449 14.33 30.70 4.25
CA VAL A 449 13.39 30.18 5.24
C VAL A 449 13.31 28.68 5.03
N PHE A 450 13.64 27.92 6.07
CA PHE A 450 13.79 26.47 5.95
C PHE A 450 13.47 25.74 7.25
N GLU A 451 13.17 24.45 7.10
CA GLU A 451 13.03 23.51 8.20
C GLU A 451 14.42 23.16 8.71
N ASN A 452 14.64 23.34 10.01
CA ASN A 452 15.89 22.93 10.63
C ASN A 452 15.61 21.89 11.70
N ASP A 453 16.41 20.83 11.68
CA ASP A 453 16.51 19.82 12.73
C ASP A 453 16.94 20.40 14.08
N TYR A 454 17.16 21.70 14.22
CA TYR A 454 17.52 22.33 15.49
C TYR A 454 16.55 21.92 16.61
N PHE A 455 15.24 21.97 16.38
CA PHE A 455 14.23 21.54 17.36
C PHE A 455 14.22 20.01 17.60
N ASN A 456 14.72 19.24 16.63
CA ASN A 456 14.92 17.79 16.77
C ASN A 456 16.16 17.47 17.60
N LYS A 457 17.20 18.32 17.52
CA LYS A 457 18.54 18.12 18.09
C LYS A 457 18.81 18.97 19.33
N HIS A 458 17.95 19.89 19.73
CA HIS A 458 18.11 20.77 20.88
C HIS A 458 16.80 20.88 21.66
N CYS A 459 16.91 21.04 22.97
CA CYS A 459 15.73 21.16 23.83
C CYS A 459 15.19 22.58 23.84
N GLU A 460 13.86 22.72 23.72
CA GLU A 460 13.18 24.02 23.74
C GLU A 460 13.26 24.74 25.09
N LYS A 461 13.33 23.99 26.20
CA LYS A 461 13.46 24.56 27.56
C LYS A 461 14.90 24.95 27.91
N CYS A 462 15.86 24.07 27.60
CA CYS A 462 17.24 24.16 28.09
C CYS A 462 18.23 24.72 27.03
N GLY A 463 17.86 24.75 25.74
CA GLY A 463 18.75 25.15 24.64
C GLY A 463 19.89 24.18 24.32
N ASN A 464 20.16 23.20 25.20
CA ASN A 464 21.24 22.24 25.04
C ASN A 464 20.96 21.23 23.93
N LYS A 465 22.04 20.79 23.27
CA LYS A 465 22.03 19.75 22.25
C LYS A 465 21.65 18.40 22.87
N ARG A 466 20.69 17.71 22.26
CA ARG A 466 20.25 16.36 22.61
C ARG A 466 21.33 15.37 22.17
N GLU A 467 21.71 14.48 23.08
CA GLU A 467 22.82 13.54 22.87
C GLU A 467 22.44 12.33 22.00
N ASN A 468 21.14 12.04 21.78
CA ASN A 468 20.64 10.87 21.02
C ASN A 468 19.38 11.21 20.19
N ASN A 469 18.93 10.28 19.33
CA ASN A 469 17.67 10.37 18.55
C ASN A 469 16.39 10.44 19.40
N TYR A 470 16.50 10.50 20.73
CA TYR A 470 15.39 10.64 21.67
C TYR A 470 15.20 12.11 22.06
N VAL A 471 13.93 12.51 22.23
CA VAL A 471 13.48 13.89 22.50
C VAL A 471 13.85 14.40 23.91
N TRP A 472 14.38 13.52 24.78
CA TRP A 472 14.67 13.80 26.19
C TRP A 472 15.90 14.72 26.42
N CYS A 473 15.75 15.81 27.22
CA CYS A 473 16.87 16.64 27.77
C CYS A 473 17.09 16.30 29.24
N LYS A 474 18.35 16.16 29.67
CA LYS A 474 18.74 16.00 31.09
C LYS A 474 18.15 17.06 32.04
N CYS A 475 17.80 18.26 31.53
CA CYS A 475 17.13 19.30 32.30
C CYS A 475 15.76 18.87 32.86
N TYR A 476 15.11 17.87 32.23
CA TYR A 476 13.84 17.32 32.70
C TYR A 476 14.03 16.51 33.99
N ALA A 477 15.16 15.82 34.14
CA ALA A 477 15.50 15.14 35.38
C ALA A 477 15.78 16.12 36.53
N GLU A 478 16.31 17.32 36.23
CA GLU A 478 16.48 18.38 37.23
C GLU A 478 15.15 19.05 37.61
N TYR A 479 14.23 19.21 36.66
CA TYR A 479 12.85 19.63 36.93
C TYR A 479 12.12 18.64 37.85
N LEU A 480 12.16 17.33 37.53
CA LEU A 480 11.59 16.28 38.38
C LEU A 480 12.21 16.31 39.78
N LYS A 481 13.51 16.64 39.89
CA LYS A 481 14.19 16.80 41.18
C LYS A 481 13.67 17.97 42.03
N ASN A 482 13.20 19.02 41.38
CA ASN A 482 12.72 20.23 42.07
C ASN A 482 11.23 20.12 42.46
N ASP A 483 10.46 19.22 41.84
CA ASP A 483 9.02 19.00 42.12
C ASP A 483 8.77 17.85 43.14
N PHE A 484 9.83 17.25 43.69
CA PHE A 484 9.76 16.08 44.59
C PHE A 484 8.97 16.27 45.87
N THR A 485 8.74 17.51 46.32
CA THR A 485 7.92 17.76 47.52
C THR A 485 6.47 17.33 47.35
N ASN A 486 6.02 17.07 46.12
CA ASN A 486 4.65 16.69 45.81
C ASN A 486 4.41 15.17 45.80
N TRP A 487 5.46 14.33 45.82
CA TRP A 487 5.37 12.86 45.68
C TRP A 487 6.02 12.09 46.84
N THR A 488 5.78 12.55 48.07
CA THR A 488 6.25 11.87 49.29
C THR A 488 5.21 10.89 49.83
N SER A 489 5.66 9.70 50.21
CA SER A 489 4.87 8.73 50.98
C SER A 489 4.77 9.07 52.47
N GLY A 490 5.49 10.10 52.92
CA GLY A 490 5.73 10.39 54.34
C GLY A 490 6.73 9.43 55.00
N ASN A 491 7.35 8.51 54.24
CA ASN A 491 8.35 7.57 54.73
C ASN A 491 9.68 7.76 53.99
N GLU A 492 10.69 8.27 54.72
CA GLU A 492 11.99 8.62 54.15
C GLU A 492 12.69 7.45 53.41
N LYS A 493 12.51 6.20 53.86
CA LYS A 493 13.14 5.03 53.22
C LYS A 493 12.48 4.65 51.89
N LEU A 494 11.15 4.77 51.82
CA LEU A 494 10.40 4.52 50.59
C LEU A 494 10.64 5.65 49.59
N ASP A 495 10.61 6.90 50.05
CA ASP A 495 10.88 8.08 49.22
C ASP A 495 12.30 8.03 48.64
N SER A 496 13.30 7.66 49.45
CA SER A 496 14.68 7.46 48.98
C SER A 496 14.77 6.36 47.90
N SER A 497 13.92 5.34 47.98
CA SER A 497 13.89 4.25 47.00
C SER A 497 13.22 4.68 45.69
N ILE A 498 12.11 5.42 45.77
CA ILE A 498 11.42 6.01 44.61
C ILE A 498 12.36 6.97 43.87
N GLN A 499 13.04 7.86 44.61
CA GLN A 499 14.03 8.80 44.05
C GLN A 499 15.18 8.08 43.33
N LYS A 500 15.63 6.94 43.86
CA LYS A 500 16.67 6.12 43.20
C LYS A 500 16.20 5.56 41.86
N TYR A 501 14.94 5.16 41.72
CA TYR A 501 14.38 4.70 40.44
C TYR A 501 14.16 5.87 39.47
N GLN A 502 13.62 6.99 39.93
CA GLN A 502 13.44 8.20 39.11
C GLN A 502 14.76 8.79 38.60
N SER A 503 15.83 8.75 39.40
CA SER A 503 17.16 9.23 39.00
C SER A 503 17.80 8.44 37.85
N LYS A 504 17.26 7.26 37.54
CA LYS A 504 17.71 6.37 36.46
C LYS A 504 16.81 6.42 35.21
N TYR A 505 15.72 7.19 35.25
CA TYR A 505 14.81 7.33 34.13
C TYR A 505 15.49 8.02 32.95
N ASP A 506 15.40 7.43 31.77
CA ASP A 506 16.09 7.83 30.54
C ASP A 506 15.13 8.34 29.45
N GLY A 507 13.85 8.49 29.77
CA GLY A 507 12.84 9.08 28.89
C GLY A 507 11.95 8.09 28.16
N ASP A 508 12.11 6.78 28.38
CA ASP A 508 11.23 5.75 27.81
C ASP A 508 10.31 5.14 28.90
N GLY A 509 9.00 5.10 28.61
CA GLY A 509 7.98 4.55 29.51
C GLY A 509 7.47 5.48 30.62
N GLU A 510 6.76 4.88 31.58
CA GLU A 510 6.10 5.57 32.70
C GLU A 510 7.09 5.92 33.82
N ILE A 511 6.93 7.10 34.41
CA ILE A 511 7.76 7.53 35.55
C ILE A 511 7.29 6.81 36.81
N PHE A 512 8.24 6.22 37.54
CA PHE A 512 7.94 5.57 38.82
C PHE A 512 7.60 6.62 39.89
N GLU A 513 6.37 6.62 40.42
CA GLU A 513 5.89 7.63 41.39
C GLU A 513 5.11 7.02 42.56
N TRP A 514 4.98 7.80 43.65
CA TRP A 514 4.12 7.45 44.78
C TRP A 514 2.68 7.85 44.49
N ILE A 515 1.75 6.92 44.67
CA ILE A 515 0.32 7.15 44.43
C ILE A 515 -0.43 7.07 45.76
N PRO A 516 -1.01 8.19 46.25
CA PRO A 516 -1.89 8.17 47.41
C PRO A 516 -3.12 7.26 47.17
N TYR A 517 -3.51 6.50 48.19
CA TYR A 517 -4.55 5.48 48.03
C TYR A 517 -5.93 6.05 47.61
N ASP A 518 -6.23 7.28 48.03
CA ASP A 518 -7.44 8.02 47.69
C ASP A 518 -7.54 8.38 46.19
N LYS A 519 -6.48 8.19 45.41
CA LYS A 519 -6.47 8.32 43.94
C LYS A 519 -6.93 7.06 43.21
N PHE A 520 -7.21 5.98 43.93
CA PHE A 520 -7.77 4.76 43.34
C PHE A 520 -9.28 4.71 43.51
N ILE A 521 -9.98 4.48 42.41
CA ILE A 521 -11.42 4.23 42.36
C ILE A 521 -11.70 2.84 41.82
N ASP A 522 -12.90 2.33 42.07
CA ASP A 522 -13.32 0.99 41.64
C ASP A 522 -12.40 -0.14 42.14
N VAL A 523 -11.83 0.01 43.35
CA VAL A 523 -10.92 -0.97 43.95
C VAL A 523 -11.68 -2.28 44.21
N LYS A 524 -11.30 -3.34 43.48
CA LYS A 524 -11.84 -4.69 43.61
C LYS A 524 -10.76 -5.64 44.08
N GLU A 525 -10.95 -6.20 45.27
CA GLU A 525 -10.07 -7.23 45.79
C GLU A 525 -10.21 -8.51 44.95
N VAL A 526 -9.10 -8.96 44.35
CA VAL A 526 -9.04 -10.15 43.50
C VAL A 526 -8.76 -11.39 44.33
N ARG A 527 -7.94 -11.23 45.39
CA ARG A 527 -7.63 -12.28 46.35
C ARG A 527 -7.42 -11.67 47.72
N LYS A 528 -8.13 -12.20 48.72
CA LYS A 528 -8.17 -11.65 50.08
C LYS A 528 -6.77 -11.53 50.67
N GLY A 529 -6.30 -10.30 50.88
CA GLY A 529 -4.98 -9.99 51.47
C GLY A 529 -3.78 -9.96 50.52
N ASP A 530 -3.95 -10.18 49.21
CA ASP A 530 -2.82 -10.23 48.25
C ASP A 530 -2.91 -9.15 47.16
N PHE A 531 -3.99 -9.13 46.38
CA PHE A 531 -4.09 -8.29 45.19
C PHE A 531 -5.46 -7.64 45.06
N ALA A 532 -5.46 -6.37 44.66
CA ALA A 532 -6.64 -5.63 44.22
C ALA A 532 -6.38 -5.02 42.85
N ILE A 533 -7.43 -4.93 42.02
CA ILE A 533 -7.43 -4.16 40.78
C ILE A 533 -8.18 -2.86 41.07
N ALA A 534 -7.60 -1.74 40.68
CA ALA A 534 -8.23 -0.43 40.82
C ALA A 534 -7.98 0.40 39.57
N ARG A 535 -8.81 1.43 39.38
CA ARG A 535 -8.59 2.45 38.37
C ARG A 535 -7.99 3.68 39.04
N TRP A 536 -6.83 4.12 38.55
CA TRP A 536 -6.18 5.34 39.03
C TRP A 536 -6.78 6.55 38.31
N THR A 537 -7.25 7.54 39.06
CA THR A 537 -7.93 8.73 38.52
C THR A 537 -7.03 9.64 37.71
N ASP A 538 -5.76 9.75 38.11
CA ASP A 538 -4.84 10.71 37.52
C ASP A 538 -4.02 10.06 36.38
N GLY A 539 -3.93 8.71 36.40
CA GLY A 539 -3.15 7.93 35.43
C GLY A 539 -1.63 8.05 35.65
N PRO A 540 -0.83 7.13 35.09
CA PRO A 540 0.62 7.21 35.19
C PRO A 540 1.17 8.43 34.49
N LEU A 541 2.09 9.14 35.13
CA LEU A 541 2.89 10.15 34.45
C LEU A 541 3.73 9.49 33.36
N HIS A 542 3.28 9.68 32.13
CA HIS A 542 4.04 9.34 30.94
C HIS A 542 4.82 10.57 30.47
N TYR A 543 6.05 10.38 30.02
CA TYR A 543 6.65 11.34 29.09
C TYR A 543 5.97 11.15 27.72
N ILE A 544 4.77 11.69 27.54
CA ILE A 544 4.04 11.62 26.27
C ILE A 544 4.74 12.51 25.25
N MET A 545 5.12 11.94 24.11
CA MET A 545 5.44 12.68 22.90
C MET A 545 4.32 13.69 22.61
N GLU A 546 4.62 14.98 22.57
CA GLU A 546 3.69 16.07 22.20
C GLU A 546 3.17 15.93 20.75
N TYR A 547 2.37 14.91 20.47
CA TYR A 547 1.52 14.84 19.29
C TYR A 547 0.05 14.99 19.69
N GLU A 548 -0.39 14.40 20.80
CA GLU A 548 -1.80 14.50 21.22
C GLU A 548 -2.14 15.76 22.05
N ASN A 549 -1.19 16.33 22.80
CA ASN A 549 -1.43 17.58 23.55
C ASN A 549 -1.33 18.85 22.67
N LYS A 550 -0.67 18.78 21.51
CA LYS A 550 -0.62 19.92 20.57
C LYS A 550 -1.96 20.17 19.88
N GLU A 551 -2.72 19.12 19.57
CA GLU A 551 -4.10 19.29 19.06
C GLU A 551 -5.02 19.90 20.12
N LYS A 552 -4.87 19.54 21.41
CA LYS A 552 -5.69 20.07 22.51
C LYS A 552 -5.36 21.53 22.84
N GLN A 553 -4.07 21.90 22.92
CA GLN A 553 -3.64 23.30 23.10
C GLN A 553 -3.98 24.16 21.87
N HIS A 554 -3.90 23.61 20.66
CA HIS A 554 -4.33 24.31 19.43
C HIS A 554 -5.84 24.56 19.43
N TYR A 555 -6.65 23.61 19.92
CA TYR A 555 -8.10 23.77 20.07
C TYR A 555 -8.46 24.81 21.14
N GLU A 556 -7.79 24.80 22.30
CA GLU A 556 -7.99 25.77 23.38
C GLU A 556 -7.56 27.20 22.99
N ILE A 557 -6.44 27.35 22.26
CA ILE A 557 -5.99 28.66 21.75
C ILE A 557 -6.92 29.18 20.64
N GLU A 558 -7.43 28.32 19.75
CA GLU A 558 -8.44 28.69 18.74
C GLU A 558 -9.78 29.11 19.38
N GLU A 559 -10.20 28.44 20.46
CA GLU A 559 -11.42 28.76 21.21
C GLU A 559 -11.28 30.11 21.92
N GLN A 560 -10.17 30.35 22.63
CA GLN A 560 -9.86 31.63 23.26
C GLN A 560 -9.73 32.78 22.25
N PHE A 561 -9.20 32.52 21.04
CA PHE A 561 -9.14 33.52 19.98
C PHE A 561 -10.52 33.82 19.38
N LYS A 562 -11.40 32.82 19.23
CA LYS A 562 -12.79 33.02 18.80
C LYS A 562 -13.56 33.86 19.83
N GLU A 563 -13.46 33.52 21.11
CA GLU A 563 -14.07 34.30 22.20
C GLU A 563 -13.55 35.74 22.23
N THR A 564 -12.24 35.94 22.03
CA THR A 564 -11.63 37.28 21.97
C THR A 564 -12.07 38.07 20.73
N GLN A 565 -12.30 37.41 19.59
CA GLN A 565 -12.83 38.05 18.38
C GLN A 565 -14.33 38.37 18.48
N GLU A 566 -15.12 37.54 19.15
CA GLU A 566 -16.53 37.81 19.44
C GLU A 566 -16.67 38.97 20.45
N SER A 567 -15.87 38.96 21.53
CA SER A 567 -15.73 40.10 22.47
C SER A 567 -15.30 41.40 21.79
N ARG A 568 -14.36 41.34 20.83
CA ARG A 568 -13.96 42.51 20.02
C ARG A 568 -15.08 42.99 19.10
N LYS A 569 -15.90 42.10 18.53
CA LYS A 569 -17.06 42.48 17.69
C LYS A 569 -18.17 43.12 18.53
N GLU A 570 -18.45 42.59 19.71
CA GLU A 570 -19.42 43.18 20.66
C GLU A 570 -18.95 44.54 21.18
N ASN A 571 -17.67 44.70 21.52
CA ASN A 571 -17.09 45.98 21.94
C ASN A 571 -16.98 46.99 20.79
N LEU A 572 -16.77 46.57 19.54
CA LEU A 572 -16.85 47.49 18.39
C LEU A 572 -18.28 47.99 18.14
N LEU A 573 -19.29 47.16 18.41
CA LEU A 573 -20.70 47.52 18.34
C LEU A 573 -21.10 48.49 19.46
N SER A 574 -20.51 48.38 20.66
CA SER A 574 -20.73 49.31 21.77
C SER A 574 -20.03 50.66 21.57
N ILE A 575 -18.81 50.68 21.01
CA ILE A 575 -18.04 51.89 20.73
C ILE A 575 -18.66 52.73 19.60
N LYS A 576 -19.34 52.10 18.63
CA LYS A 576 -20.09 52.84 17.58
C LYS A 576 -21.26 53.66 18.13
N ASN A 577 -21.73 53.39 19.34
CA ASN A 577 -22.88 54.06 19.95
C ASN A 577 -22.52 55.22 20.89
N ASN A 578 -21.24 55.48 21.17
CA ASN A 578 -20.82 56.67 21.92
C ASN A 578 -19.80 57.49 21.11
N LYS A 579 -20.29 58.51 20.41
CA LYS A 579 -19.44 59.54 19.79
C LYS A 579 -18.94 60.51 20.86
N GLN A 580 -17.66 60.41 21.23
CA GLN A 580 -16.88 61.54 21.74
C GLN A 580 -15.52 61.62 21.03
N PRO A 581 -14.98 62.83 20.84
CA PRO A 581 -13.85 63.06 19.95
C PRO A 581 -12.53 62.68 20.62
N THR A 582 -11.77 61.79 19.99
CA THR A 582 -10.43 61.37 20.41
C THR A 582 -9.42 62.50 20.25
N HIS A 583 -8.74 62.88 21.34
CA HIS A 583 -7.55 63.74 21.32
C HIS A 583 -6.35 63.02 20.68
N THR A 584 -5.68 63.68 19.75
CA THR A 584 -4.68 63.14 18.82
C THR A 584 -3.27 62.87 19.40
N HIS A 585 -3.12 62.60 20.70
CA HIS A 585 -1.79 62.44 21.34
C HIS A 585 -1.52 61.11 22.05
N ALA A 586 -2.28 60.05 21.77
CA ALA A 586 -2.02 58.72 22.33
C ALA A 586 -1.87 57.63 21.25
N VAL A 587 -0.84 57.74 20.39
CA VAL A 587 -0.38 56.62 19.51
C VAL A 587 1.15 56.43 19.54
N TYR A 588 1.90 57.21 20.30
CA TYR A 588 3.37 57.07 20.34
C TYR A 588 3.89 56.99 21.77
N SER A 589 3.84 55.80 22.39
CA SER A 589 4.68 55.40 23.54
C SER A 589 4.55 53.90 23.90
N SER A 590 4.70 53.00 22.92
CA SER A 590 4.92 51.56 23.21
C SER A 590 6.12 50.97 22.46
N ARG A 591 7.03 51.83 22.01
CA ARG A 591 8.36 51.44 21.52
C ARG A 591 9.40 52.20 22.32
N LEU A 592 9.71 51.70 23.50
CA LEU A 592 10.97 51.90 24.23
C LEU A 592 10.77 51.27 25.59
N LEU A 593 11.24 50.02 25.74
CA LEU A 593 11.79 49.40 26.95
C LEU A 593 12.13 47.95 26.59
N ASN A 594 13.25 47.78 25.90
CA ASN A 594 13.99 46.51 25.90
C ASN A 594 15.34 46.83 26.56
N PRO A 595 15.76 46.14 27.64
CA PRO A 595 17.08 46.37 28.23
C PRO A 595 18.17 45.77 27.33
N PHE A 596 19.41 46.23 27.51
CA PHE A 596 20.65 45.83 26.81
C PHE A 596 21.08 46.68 25.60
N THR A 597 21.36 47.97 25.84
CA THR A 597 22.49 48.65 25.20
C THR A 597 23.61 48.80 26.22
N ARG A 598 24.70 48.04 26.04
CA ARG A 598 25.96 48.27 26.76
C ARG A 598 27.06 48.46 25.74
N ASN A 599 27.25 49.71 25.32
CA ASN A 599 28.55 50.32 24.96
C ASN A 599 28.31 51.66 24.26
N LEU A 600 28.11 52.73 25.02
CA LEU A 600 28.52 54.08 24.59
C LEU A 600 29.01 54.87 25.83
N SER A 601 30.13 55.55 25.63
CA SER A 601 31.02 56.14 26.61
C SER A 601 30.43 57.31 27.41
N SER A 602 30.96 57.48 28.62
CA SER A 602 30.76 58.56 29.59
C SER A 602 30.70 59.97 28.99
N ASN A 603 29.60 60.69 29.25
CA ASN A 603 29.57 62.05 29.81
C ASN A 603 28.25 62.73 29.46
N SER A 604 27.30 62.78 30.39
CA SER A 604 26.42 63.95 30.58
C SER A 604 25.56 63.76 31.84
N ILE A 605 25.77 64.66 32.80
CA ILE A 605 24.88 64.92 33.94
C ILE A 605 23.75 65.81 33.42
N VAL A 606 22.48 65.43 33.61
CA VAL A 606 21.37 66.40 33.75
C VAL A 606 20.35 65.83 34.74
N GLU A 607 20.13 66.56 35.82
CA GLU A 607 19.11 66.35 36.85
C GLU A 607 17.69 66.53 36.29
N ILE A 608 16.75 65.66 36.70
CA ILE A 608 15.31 65.85 36.51
C ILE A 608 14.75 66.37 37.83
N THR A 609 14.25 67.60 37.83
CA THR A 609 13.44 68.18 38.90
C THR A 609 11.96 68.13 38.50
N ASP A 610 11.15 67.66 39.44
CA ASP A 610 9.72 67.90 39.72
C ASP A 610 8.78 68.43 38.61
N PHE A 611 7.60 67.83 38.50
CA PHE A 611 6.40 68.38 39.16
C PHE A 611 5.22 67.38 39.15
N THR A 612 4.59 67.36 40.31
CA THR A 612 3.45 66.57 40.77
C THR A 612 2.11 67.22 40.42
N ASN A 613 1.06 66.37 40.45
CA ASN A 613 -0.30 66.66 40.94
C ASN A 613 -1.19 67.69 40.19
N ASN A 614 -2.44 67.32 39.86
CA ASN A 614 -3.54 67.26 40.83
C ASN A 614 -4.90 67.03 40.14
N SER A 615 -5.69 66.10 40.67
CA SER A 615 -7.11 66.33 40.98
C SER A 615 -7.68 65.11 41.73
N THR A 616 -7.49 65.09 43.05
CA THR A 616 -8.44 64.50 44.02
C THR A 616 -9.48 65.59 44.37
N VAL A 617 -10.73 65.22 44.70
CA VAL A 617 -11.32 65.16 46.07
C VAL A 617 -12.87 65.15 45.83
N ASP A 618 -13.79 64.36 46.45
CA ASP A 618 -14.22 64.18 47.87
C ASP A 618 -15.06 62.85 48.02
N ILE A 619 -14.84 61.99 49.05
CA ILE A 619 -15.57 61.81 50.36
C ILE A 619 -16.99 61.16 50.20
N THR A 620 -17.45 60.08 50.88
CA THR A 620 -17.39 59.63 52.30
C THR A 620 -17.83 58.16 52.48
N ASP A 621 -17.49 57.64 53.66
CA ASP A 621 -17.62 56.30 54.27
C ASP A 621 -19.03 55.91 54.78
N PHE A 622 -19.34 54.60 54.76
CA PHE A 622 -20.31 53.93 55.65
C PHE A 622 -19.85 52.49 55.97
N THR A 623 -19.04 52.36 57.03
CA THR A 623 -19.12 51.37 58.12
C THR A 623 -20.19 50.25 58.04
N ASN A 624 -19.72 48.98 58.06
CA ASN A 624 -19.99 47.93 59.07
C ASN A 624 -20.08 46.51 58.46
N PHE A 625 -19.05 45.71 58.75
CA PHE A 625 -19.15 44.26 58.91
C PHE A 625 -18.81 43.94 60.38
N SER A 626 -19.71 43.25 61.08
CA SER A 626 -19.47 42.39 62.24
C SER A 626 -20.35 41.15 62.02
N GLU A 627 -19.92 39.92 62.32
CA GLU A 627 -19.13 39.44 63.45
C GLU A 627 -17.87 38.66 63.08
#